data_AF-A0A937UAC4-F1
#
_entry.id   AF-A0A937UAC4-F1
#
_cell.length_a   1.000
_cell.length_b   1.000
_cell.length_c   1.000
_cell.angle_alpha   90.00
_cell.angle_beta   90.00
_cell.angle_gamma   90.00
#
_symmetry.space_group_name_H-M   'P 1'
#
loop_
_entity.id
_entity.type
_entity.pdbx_description
1 polymer ?
#
loop_
_entity_poly.entity_id
_entity_poly.type
_entity_poly.pdbx_seq_one_letter_code
_entity_poly.pdbx_strand_id
1 'polypeptide(L)'
;MRNKQRHRGFSLTEVLLAVGTLAIGMTFISGTFLTGIHLTAIATERTLAAVIADEAFAKVRLYGVDLTDPNLAPIQATRFDAINPIAPSEFAYPSTKAPTGKQFYWSALCRLAASDPTNRLVQVTVFVSRKVGAATTYPGGESRPVPVAVGVSVVTGLGNESRLTITNQAEQTFINGGGTIVDSQTGQIYRVLQRDTDASNTFVLDKNWQGATSGTVWVVPPPIGGGKYPCIAVYQKLIAF
;
A
#
# COMPACT_ATOMS: atom_id res chain seq x y z
N MET A 1 77.50 9.15 -21.71
CA MET A 1 76.83 9.38 -20.41
C MET A 1 75.34 9.63 -20.63
N ARG A 2 74.49 9.05 -19.78
CA ARG A 2 73.02 8.92 -19.88
C ARG A 2 72.29 10.21 -20.30
N ASN A 3 71.45 10.11 -21.34
CA ASN A 3 70.42 11.10 -21.63
C ASN A 3 69.37 11.06 -20.51
N LYS A 4 69.35 12.11 -19.68
CA LYS A 4 68.41 12.27 -18.57
C LYS A 4 67.07 12.73 -19.15
N GLN A 5 66.13 11.80 -19.34
CA GLN A 5 64.76 12.13 -19.73
C GLN A 5 64.18 13.11 -18.69
N ARG A 6 63.87 14.34 -19.12
CA ARG A 6 63.12 15.31 -18.31
C ARG A 6 61.65 14.89 -18.33
N HIS A 7 61.17 14.30 -17.24
CA HIS A 7 59.74 14.10 -17.03
C HIS A 7 59.05 15.46 -16.96
N ARG A 8 58.30 15.84 -18.00
CA ARG A 8 57.37 16.96 -17.92
C ARG A 8 56.18 16.49 -17.09
N GLY A 9 55.96 17.10 -15.93
CA GLY A 9 54.77 16.83 -15.11
C GLY A 9 53.49 17.21 -15.85
N PHE A 10 52.37 16.62 -15.45
CA PHE A 10 51.05 16.94 -16.00
C PHE A 10 50.71 18.42 -15.80
N SER A 11 50.09 19.04 -16.81
CA SER A 11 49.56 20.39 -16.69
C SER A 11 48.41 20.41 -15.68
N LEU A 12 48.27 21.51 -14.93
CA LEU A 12 47.13 21.73 -14.03
C LEU A 12 45.79 21.50 -14.74
N THR A 13 45.67 21.94 -16.00
CA THR A 13 44.46 21.76 -16.82
C THR A 13 44.16 20.31 -17.13
N GLU A 14 45.18 19.48 -17.39
CA GLU A 14 45.04 18.05 -17.68
C GLU A 14 44.63 17.27 -16.43
N VAL A 15 45.24 17.60 -15.28
CA VAL A 15 44.86 17.01 -13.99
C VAL A 15 43.43 17.41 -13.62
N LEU A 16 43.05 18.68 -13.79
CA LEU A 16 41.68 19.13 -13.51
C LEU A 16 40.65 18.49 -14.45
N LEU A 17 41.00 18.26 -15.72
CA LEU A 17 40.13 17.56 -16.67
C LEU A 17 39.97 16.08 -16.31
N ALA A 18 41.07 15.41 -15.91
CA ALA A 18 41.03 14.03 -15.43
C ALA A 18 40.21 13.89 -14.14
N VAL A 19 40.39 14.79 -13.17
CA VAL A 19 39.59 14.80 -11.92
C VAL A 19 38.12 15.12 -12.22
N GLY A 20 37.83 16.02 -13.16
CA GLY A 20 36.47 16.36 -13.56
C GLY A 20 35.72 15.18 -14.20
N THR A 21 36.36 14.48 -15.14
CA THR A 21 35.77 13.29 -15.76
C THR A 21 35.58 12.15 -14.76
N LEU A 22 36.52 11.96 -13.82
CA LEU A 22 36.40 11.00 -12.73
C LEU A 22 35.22 11.37 -11.80
N ALA A 23 35.10 12.63 -11.41
CA ALA A 23 34.03 13.10 -10.53
C ALA A 23 32.64 12.90 -11.15
N ILE A 24 32.50 13.19 -12.45
CA ILE A 24 31.27 12.93 -13.20
C ILE A 24 30.99 11.42 -13.25
N GLY A 25 31.98 10.59 -13.58
CA GLY A 25 31.82 9.13 -13.59
C GLY A 25 31.34 8.57 -12.25
N MET A 26 31.93 9.02 -11.13
CA MET A 26 31.56 8.57 -9.79
C MET A 26 30.16 9.02 -9.36
N THR A 27 29.72 10.22 -9.76
CA THR A 27 28.35 10.68 -9.47
C THR A 27 27.30 9.88 -10.23
N PHE A 28 27.56 9.51 -11.49
CA PHE A 28 26.69 8.61 -12.25
C PHE A 28 26.60 7.20 -11.63
N ILE A 29 27.72 6.62 -11.20
CA ILE A 29 27.74 5.32 -10.52
C ILE A 29 26.94 5.40 -9.21
N SER A 30 27.14 6.45 -8.41
CA SER A 30 26.43 6.62 -7.15
C SER A 30 24.90 6.74 -7.35
N GLY A 31 24.46 7.52 -8.34
CA GLY A 31 23.04 7.70 -8.64
C GLY A 31 22.36 6.41 -9.14
N THR A 32 23.00 5.69 -10.06
CA THR A 32 22.48 4.43 -10.61
C THR A 32 22.46 3.31 -9.57
N PHE A 33 23.46 3.26 -8.69
CA PHE A 33 23.51 2.28 -7.61
C PHE A 33 22.38 2.48 -6.59
N LEU A 34 22.16 3.72 -6.13
CA LEU A 34 21.12 4.02 -5.15
C LEU A 34 19.71 3.77 -5.72
N THR A 35 19.48 4.17 -6.97
CA THR A 35 18.21 3.88 -7.66
C THR A 35 18.01 2.37 -7.86
N GLY A 36 19.06 1.63 -8.21
CA GLY A 36 19.04 0.18 -8.31
C GLY A 36 18.64 -0.50 -7.00
N ILE A 37 19.21 -0.10 -5.86
CA ILE A 37 18.82 -0.60 -4.53
C ILE A 37 17.35 -0.32 -4.25
N HIS A 38 16.89 0.92 -4.49
CA HIS A 38 15.52 1.33 -4.21
C HIS A 38 14.50 0.52 -5.03
N LEU A 39 14.75 0.37 -6.34
CA LEU A 39 13.87 -0.39 -7.22
C LEU A 39 13.88 -1.88 -6.88
N THR A 40 15.04 -2.44 -6.51
CA THR A 40 15.16 -3.84 -6.06
C THR A 40 14.36 -4.08 -4.78
N ALA A 41 14.41 -3.13 -3.83
CA ALA A 41 13.62 -3.22 -2.60
C ALA A 41 12.11 -3.21 -2.90
N ILE A 42 11.64 -2.32 -3.77
CA ILE A 42 10.21 -2.28 -4.19
C ILE A 42 9.81 -3.57 -4.91
N ALA A 43 10.65 -4.07 -5.81
CA ALA A 43 10.39 -5.31 -6.53
C ALA A 43 10.27 -6.50 -5.56
N THR A 44 11.18 -6.58 -4.58
CA THR A 44 11.17 -7.63 -3.54
C THR A 44 9.93 -7.53 -2.66
N GLU A 45 9.51 -6.33 -2.28
CA GLU A 45 8.28 -6.12 -1.51
C GLU A 45 7.05 -6.59 -2.29
N ARG A 46 6.97 -6.32 -3.60
CA ARG A 46 5.84 -6.75 -4.43
C ARG A 46 5.80 -8.25 -4.66
N THR A 47 6.94 -8.91 -4.84
CA THR A 47 6.98 -10.37 -5.00
C THR A 47 6.61 -11.07 -3.69
N LEU A 48 7.11 -10.58 -2.55
CA LEU A 48 6.71 -11.07 -1.23
C LEU A 48 5.23 -10.80 -0.95
N ALA A 49 4.70 -9.64 -1.35
CA ALA A 49 3.30 -9.30 -1.10
C ALA A 49 2.33 -10.29 -1.76
N ALA A 50 2.65 -10.81 -2.94
CA ALA A 50 1.84 -11.84 -3.59
C ALA A 50 1.81 -13.14 -2.76
N VAL A 51 2.97 -13.59 -2.25
CA VAL A 51 3.07 -14.80 -1.41
C VAL A 51 2.32 -14.60 -0.09
N ILE A 52 2.44 -13.43 0.54
CA ILE A 52 1.73 -13.09 1.78
C ILE A 52 0.22 -13.09 1.54
N ALA A 53 -0.24 -12.57 0.40
CA ALA A 53 -1.65 -12.56 0.06
C ALA A 53 -2.21 -13.97 -0.16
N ASP A 54 -1.46 -14.86 -0.83
CA ASP A 54 -1.86 -16.26 -1.01
C ASP A 54 -1.99 -16.98 0.34
N GLU A 55 -1.04 -16.74 1.26
CA GLU A 55 -1.12 -17.27 2.62
C GLU A 55 -2.33 -16.71 3.38
N ALA A 56 -2.58 -15.40 3.29
CA ALA A 56 -3.74 -14.75 3.90
C ALA A 56 -5.06 -15.33 3.38
N PHE A 57 -5.19 -15.54 2.07
CA PHE A 57 -6.38 -16.19 1.49
C PHE A 57 -6.56 -17.61 2.01
N ALA A 58 -5.47 -18.37 2.14
CA ALA A 58 -5.52 -19.71 2.70
C ALA A 58 -5.98 -19.68 4.18
N LYS A 59 -5.48 -18.72 4.97
CA LYS A 59 -5.91 -18.53 6.36
C LYS A 59 -7.38 -18.14 6.47
N VAL A 60 -7.85 -17.19 5.65
CA VAL A 60 -9.28 -16.80 5.63
C VAL A 60 -10.16 -18.01 5.28
N ARG A 61 -9.72 -18.86 4.35
CA ARG A 61 -10.43 -20.10 4.02
C ARG A 61 -10.40 -21.13 5.16
N LEU A 62 -9.27 -21.24 5.87
CA LEU A 62 -9.07 -22.20 6.96
C LEU A 62 -9.90 -21.83 8.20
N TYR A 63 -9.83 -20.57 8.63
CA TYR A 63 -10.57 -20.09 9.81
C TYR A 63 -12.06 -19.96 9.53
N GLY A 64 -12.45 -19.86 8.26
CA GLY A 64 -13.85 -19.73 7.87
C GLY A 64 -14.37 -18.30 8.07
N VAL A 65 -15.50 -18.03 7.44
CA VAL A 65 -16.33 -16.84 7.69
C VAL A 65 -17.73 -17.35 8.01
N ASP A 66 -18.35 -16.83 9.06
CA ASP A 66 -19.76 -17.09 9.32
C ASP A 66 -20.61 -16.33 8.29
N LEU A 67 -21.25 -17.08 7.39
CA LEU A 67 -22.09 -16.51 6.33
C LEU A 67 -23.41 -15.94 6.88
N THR A 68 -23.75 -16.25 8.13
CA THR A 68 -24.94 -15.74 8.81
C THR A 68 -24.65 -14.50 9.65
N ASP A 69 -23.39 -14.04 9.71
CA ASP A 69 -23.02 -12.82 10.42
C ASP A 69 -23.74 -11.61 9.81
N PRO A 70 -24.52 -10.83 10.59
CA PRO A 70 -25.24 -9.66 10.09
C PRO A 70 -24.31 -8.57 9.53
N ASN A 71 -23.03 -8.56 9.90
CA ASN A 71 -22.04 -7.62 9.40
C ASN A 71 -21.48 -8.03 8.03
N LEU A 72 -21.76 -9.25 7.56
CA LEU A 72 -21.33 -9.72 6.25
C LEU A 72 -22.46 -9.51 5.23
N ALA A 73 -22.42 -8.37 4.53
CA ALA A 73 -23.43 -8.00 3.54
C ALA A 73 -22.84 -7.88 2.12
N PRO A 74 -23.67 -7.94 1.05
CA PRO A 74 -23.19 -7.81 -0.34
C PRO A 74 -22.70 -6.41 -0.70
N ILE A 75 -23.19 -5.39 0.01
CA ILE A 75 -23.01 -3.96 -0.29
C ILE A 75 -22.13 -3.26 0.74
N GLN A 76 -21.53 -4.03 1.66
CA GLN A 76 -20.69 -3.50 2.71
C GLN A 76 -19.54 -4.46 2.96
N ALA A 77 -18.34 -4.00 2.67
CA ALA A 77 -17.13 -4.70 3.07
C ALA A 77 -16.90 -4.53 4.58
N THR A 78 -16.59 -5.63 5.26
CA THR A 78 -16.34 -5.66 6.69
C THR A 78 -14.98 -6.30 6.95
N ARG A 79 -14.26 -5.85 7.98
CA ARG A 79 -12.95 -6.42 8.31
C ARG A 79 -13.08 -7.86 8.80
N PHE A 80 -12.18 -8.72 8.33
CA PHE A 80 -12.17 -10.14 8.69
C PHE A 80 -11.97 -10.36 10.20
N ASP A 81 -11.14 -9.55 10.86
CA ASP A 81 -10.90 -9.65 12.31
C ASP A 81 -12.11 -9.25 13.17
N ALA A 82 -13.05 -8.49 12.61
CA ALA A 82 -14.32 -8.17 13.28
C ALA A 82 -15.33 -9.33 13.19
N ILE A 83 -15.30 -10.09 12.09
CA ILE A 83 -16.20 -11.25 11.87
C ILE A 83 -15.64 -12.50 12.55
N ASN A 84 -14.33 -12.72 12.42
CA ASN A 84 -13.66 -13.90 12.98
C ASN A 84 -12.41 -13.46 13.77
N PRO A 85 -12.53 -13.32 15.10
CA PRO A 85 -11.43 -12.85 15.93
C PRO A 85 -10.37 -13.94 16.07
N ILE A 86 -9.30 -13.83 15.28
CA ILE A 86 -8.10 -14.68 15.39
C ILE A 86 -6.98 -13.95 16.15
N ALA A 87 -5.99 -14.71 16.63
CA ALA A 87 -4.86 -14.14 17.36
C ALA A 87 -4.11 -13.09 16.50
N PRO A 88 -3.73 -11.91 17.06
CA PRO A 88 -3.06 -10.85 16.31
C PRO A 88 -1.77 -11.28 15.59
N SER A 89 -1.08 -12.29 16.12
CA SER A 89 0.12 -12.88 15.51
C SER A 89 -0.14 -13.58 14.18
N GLU A 90 -1.35 -14.05 13.93
CA GLU A 90 -1.71 -14.74 12.69
C GLU A 90 -1.74 -13.81 11.48
N PHE A 91 -1.87 -12.50 11.73
CA PHE A 91 -1.83 -11.47 10.72
C PHE A 91 -0.41 -11.01 10.36
N ALA A 92 0.62 -11.59 10.96
CA ALA A 92 2.01 -11.22 10.75
C ALA A 92 2.74 -12.26 9.90
N TYR A 93 3.59 -11.79 8.98
CA TYR A 93 4.40 -12.63 8.12
C TYR A 93 5.91 -12.39 8.35
N PRO A 94 6.76 -13.43 8.30
CA PRO A 94 6.45 -14.85 8.02
C PRO A 94 5.61 -15.53 9.11
N SER A 95 4.78 -16.53 8.78
CA SER A 95 3.95 -17.26 9.76
C SER A 95 4.71 -18.29 10.60
N THR A 96 5.74 -17.83 11.28
CA THR A 96 6.51 -18.60 12.27
C THR A 96 5.94 -18.45 13.68
N LYS A 97 6.22 -19.39 14.59
CA LYS A 97 5.85 -19.23 16.01
C LYS A 97 6.66 -18.15 16.74
N ALA A 98 7.82 -17.76 16.17
CA ALA A 98 8.66 -16.73 16.75
C ALA A 98 8.04 -15.33 16.54
N PRO A 99 7.94 -14.50 17.59
CA PRO A 99 7.47 -13.12 17.46
C PRO A 99 8.52 -12.21 16.82
N THR A 100 9.78 -12.64 16.79
CA THR A 100 10.90 -11.94 16.15
C THR A 100 10.93 -12.19 14.65
N GLY A 101 11.39 -11.20 13.88
CA GLY A 101 11.53 -11.32 12.42
C GLY A 101 10.25 -11.12 11.60
N LYS A 102 9.12 -10.75 12.22
CA LYS A 102 7.91 -10.34 11.47
C LYS A 102 8.16 -8.99 10.79
N GLN A 103 8.13 -8.98 9.47
CA GLN A 103 8.40 -7.78 8.66
C GLN A 103 7.17 -7.25 7.94
N PHE A 104 6.14 -8.08 7.79
CA PHE A 104 4.93 -7.72 7.08
C PHE A 104 3.70 -8.08 7.90
N TYR A 105 2.61 -7.38 7.62
CA TYR A 105 1.29 -7.64 8.13
C TYR A 105 0.32 -7.77 6.98
N TRP A 106 -0.74 -8.54 7.18
CA TRP A 106 -1.88 -8.55 6.30
C TRP A 106 -3.16 -8.28 7.07
N SER A 107 -4.16 -7.80 6.35
CA SER A 107 -5.51 -7.61 6.84
C SER A 107 -6.46 -7.86 5.69
N ALA A 108 -7.69 -8.27 5.98
CA ALA A 108 -8.65 -8.64 4.95
C ALA A 108 -9.98 -7.94 5.18
N LEU A 109 -10.64 -7.60 4.07
CA LEU A 109 -12.04 -7.22 4.02
C LEU A 109 -12.82 -8.35 3.36
N CYS A 110 -13.99 -8.65 3.91
CA CYS A 110 -14.91 -9.65 3.42
C CYS A 110 -16.24 -8.97 3.05
N ARG A 111 -16.81 -9.36 1.92
CA ARG A 111 -18.19 -9.04 1.53
C ARG A 111 -18.82 -10.22 0.83
N LEU A 112 -20.15 -10.33 0.86
CA LEU A 112 -20.84 -11.31 0.01
C LEU A 112 -20.71 -10.89 -1.46
N ALA A 113 -20.48 -11.85 -2.36
CA ALA A 113 -20.37 -11.54 -3.79
C ALA A 113 -21.74 -11.26 -4.43
N ALA A 114 -22.80 -11.82 -3.86
CA ALA A 114 -24.18 -11.63 -4.31
C ALA A 114 -25.11 -11.55 -3.10
N SER A 115 -26.30 -10.97 -3.31
CA SER A 115 -27.38 -10.95 -2.34
C SER A 115 -28.15 -12.27 -2.25
N ASP A 116 -27.78 -13.27 -3.05
CA ASP A 116 -28.41 -14.58 -3.05
C ASP A 116 -27.93 -15.39 -1.82
N PRO A 117 -28.82 -15.79 -0.89
CA PRO A 117 -28.46 -16.54 0.30
C PRO A 117 -27.95 -17.95 0.02
N THR A 118 -28.17 -18.49 -1.19
CA THR A 118 -27.60 -19.78 -1.61
C THR A 118 -26.16 -19.66 -2.10
N ASN A 119 -25.72 -18.43 -2.42
CA ASN A 119 -24.40 -18.16 -2.93
C ASN A 119 -23.39 -18.00 -1.80
N ARG A 120 -22.60 -19.05 -1.56
CA ARG A 120 -21.54 -19.07 -0.54
C ARG A 120 -20.23 -18.42 -1.01
N LEU A 121 -20.27 -17.64 -2.09
CA LEU A 121 -19.13 -16.88 -2.59
C LEU A 121 -18.96 -15.58 -1.78
N VAL A 122 -17.82 -15.48 -1.12
CA VAL A 122 -17.38 -14.29 -0.41
C VAL A 122 -16.25 -13.67 -1.22
N GLN A 123 -16.37 -12.38 -1.52
CA GLN A 123 -15.24 -11.62 -2.02
C GLN A 123 -14.36 -11.22 -0.85
N VAL A 124 -13.10 -11.64 -0.91
CA VAL A 124 -12.07 -11.32 0.07
C VAL A 124 -11.05 -10.40 -0.59
N THR A 125 -10.80 -9.26 0.04
CA THR A 125 -9.80 -8.28 -0.39
C THR A 125 -8.72 -8.18 0.69
N VAL A 126 -7.51 -8.62 0.39
CA VAL A 126 -6.36 -8.65 1.31
C VAL A 126 -5.46 -7.44 1.05
N PHE A 127 -5.17 -6.70 2.11
CA PHE A 127 -4.18 -5.63 2.14
C PHE A 127 -2.91 -6.17 2.75
N VAL A 128 -1.82 -6.11 1.99
CA VAL A 128 -0.49 -6.47 2.48
C VAL A 128 0.28 -5.19 2.80
N SER A 129 0.85 -5.16 3.99
CA SER A 129 1.50 -3.98 4.55
C SER A 129 2.86 -4.30 5.15
N ARG A 130 3.82 -3.38 5.00
CA ARG A 130 5.11 -3.44 5.69
C ARG A 130 4.93 -3.08 7.16
N LYS A 131 5.80 -3.61 8.02
CA LYS A 131 6.00 -3.09 9.37
C LYS A 131 6.81 -1.79 9.30
N VAL A 132 6.27 -0.69 9.84
CA VAL A 132 6.89 0.65 9.76
C VAL A 132 7.69 1.01 11.02
N GLY A 133 7.46 0.33 12.15
CA GLY A 133 8.22 0.49 13.39
C GLY A 133 7.65 -0.36 14.52
N ALA A 134 8.36 -0.47 15.65
CA ALA A 134 7.88 -1.20 16.83
C ALA A 134 6.96 -0.36 17.73
N ALA A 135 7.11 0.97 17.71
CA ALA A 135 6.35 1.92 18.51
C ALA A 135 5.35 2.77 17.68
N THR A 136 5.16 2.44 16.41
CA THR A 136 4.23 3.14 15.52
C THR A 136 2.81 2.71 15.81
N THR A 137 1.92 3.67 16.03
CA THR A 137 0.47 3.45 16.15
C THR A 137 -0.23 3.89 14.88
N TYR A 138 -1.38 3.28 14.60
CA TYR A 138 -2.24 3.62 13.47
C TYR A 138 -3.55 4.21 13.99
N PRO A 139 -4.34 4.90 13.14
CA PRO A 139 -5.67 5.38 13.51
C PRO A 139 -6.50 4.31 14.21
N GLY A 140 -7.19 4.69 15.29
CA GLY A 140 -7.90 3.76 16.17
C GLY A 140 -7.02 3.13 17.27
N GLY A 141 -5.75 3.50 17.38
CA GLY A 141 -4.83 2.97 18.40
C GLY A 141 -4.25 1.60 18.04
N GLU A 142 -4.40 1.18 16.79
CA GLU A 142 -3.94 -0.12 16.30
C GLU A 142 -2.40 -0.18 16.30
N SER A 143 -1.85 -1.31 16.72
CA SER A 143 -0.40 -1.57 16.73
C SER A 143 0.14 -2.05 15.38
N ARG A 144 -0.77 -2.28 14.42
CA ARG A 144 -0.47 -2.78 13.07
C ARG A 144 -1.27 -1.99 12.02
N PRO A 145 -0.84 -1.99 10.76
CA PRO A 145 -1.63 -1.41 9.68
C PRO A 145 -2.93 -2.20 9.48
N VAL A 146 -4.07 -1.54 9.61
CA VAL A 146 -5.42 -2.11 9.40
C VAL A 146 -6.20 -1.18 8.46
N PRO A 147 -7.03 -1.71 7.55
CA PRO A 147 -7.89 -0.88 6.72
C PRO A 147 -8.89 -0.12 7.58
N VAL A 148 -9.00 1.18 7.31
CA VAL A 148 -9.92 2.12 7.94
C VAL A 148 -10.90 2.60 6.88
N ALA A 149 -12.17 2.69 7.27
CA ALA A 149 -13.23 3.21 6.43
C ALA A 149 -13.16 4.74 6.44
N VAL A 150 -13.16 5.36 5.26
CA VAL A 150 -13.07 6.81 5.05
C VAL A 150 -14.26 7.29 4.23
N GLY A 151 -14.94 8.31 4.73
CA GLY A 151 -16.08 8.91 4.03
C GLY A 151 -15.64 9.70 2.80
N VAL A 152 -16.25 9.44 1.64
CA VAL A 152 -15.95 10.13 0.38
C VAL A 152 -17.20 10.53 -0.38
N SER A 153 -17.10 11.61 -1.14
CA SER A 153 -18.14 12.07 -2.07
C SER A 153 -17.55 12.40 -3.44
N VAL A 154 -18.34 12.21 -4.50
CA VAL A 154 -17.96 12.56 -5.87
C VAL A 154 -17.91 14.08 -6.03
N VAL A 155 -16.89 14.57 -6.72
CA VAL A 155 -16.81 15.99 -7.12
C VAL A 155 -17.73 16.21 -8.32
N THR A 156 -18.67 17.14 -8.22
CA THR A 156 -19.60 17.43 -9.32
C THR A 156 -18.95 18.29 -10.40
N GLY A 157 -19.39 18.14 -11.65
CA GLY A 157 -18.88 18.91 -12.80
C GLY A 157 -18.26 18.04 -13.90
N LEU A 158 -18.22 18.56 -15.13
CA LEU A 158 -17.61 17.88 -16.28
C LEU A 158 -16.12 17.66 -16.05
N GLY A 159 -15.62 16.44 -16.29
CA GLY A 159 -14.20 16.11 -16.11
C GLY A 159 -13.80 15.71 -14.69
N ASN A 160 -14.77 15.60 -13.78
CA ASN A 160 -14.54 15.22 -12.38
C ASN A 160 -14.88 13.74 -12.08
N GLU A 161 -15.08 12.92 -13.11
CA GLU A 161 -15.51 11.52 -12.97
C GLU A 161 -14.48 10.64 -12.25
N SER A 162 -13.22 11.06 -12.18
CA SER A 162 -12.12 10.39 -11.46
C SER A 162 -11.74 11.08 -10.14
N ARG A 163 -12.52 12.07 -9.69
CA ARG A 163 -12.21 12.88 -8.51
C ARG A 163 -13.17 12.60 -7.36
N LEU A 164 -12.59 12.40 -6.19
CA LEU A 164 -13.31 12.23 -4.94
C LEU A 164 -12.82 13.22 -3.89
N THR A 165 -13.74 13.62 -3.03
CA THR A 165 -13.47 14.47 -1.88
C THR A 165 -13.71 13.70 -0.58
N ILE A 166 -12.79 13.83 0.36
CA ILE A 166 -12.91 13.27 1.71
C ILE A 166 -13.87 14.15 2.51
N THR A 167 -14.91 13.54 3.07
CA THR A 167 -15.98 14.26 3.76
C THR A 167 -15.59 14.66 5.19
N ASN A 168 -14.77 13.85 5.86
CA ASN A 168 -14.33 14.10 7.24
C ASN A 168 -12.93 14.74 7.28
N GLN A 169 -12.80 15.89 7.93
CA GLN A 169 -11.53 16.61 8.06
C GLN A 169 -10.45 15.80 8.80
N ALA A 170 -10.83 15.02 9.81
CA ALA A 170 -9.88 14.20 10.57
C ALA A 170 -9.25 13.08 9.73
N GLU A 171 -9.96 12.61 8.71
CA GLU A 171 -9.53 11.52 7.82
C GLU A 171 -8.73 12.02 6.62
N GLN A 172 -8.58 13.33 6.45
CA GLN A 172 -7.85 13.90 5.32
C GLN A 172 -6.40 13.42 5.27
N THR A 173 -5.78 13.02 6.37
CA THR A 173 -4.40 12.51 6.33
C THR A 173 -4.30 11.04 5.93
N PHE A 174 -5.41 10.32 5.81
CA PHE A 174 -5.41 8.86 5.63
C PHE A 174 -5.19 8.45 4.17
N ILE A 175 -5.68 9.25 3.23
CA ILE A 175 -5.58 8.98 1.79
C ILE A 175 -4.63 10.01 1.17
N ASN A 176 -3.55 9.56 0.53
CA ASN A 176 -2.59 10.43 -0.15
C ASN A 176 -2.16 9.84 -1.50
N GLY A 177 -1.43 10.64 -2.28
CA GLY A 177 -0.90 10.24 -3.58
C GLY A 177 -0.07 8.96 -3.51
N GLY A 178 -0.29 8.06 -4.48
CA GLY A 178 0.33 6.74 -4.55
C GLY A 178 -0.34 5.66 -3.70
N GLY A 179 -1.34 6.00 -2.88
CA GLY A 179 -2.11 5.05 -2.08
C GLY A 179 -3.05 4.16 -2.91
N THR A 180 -3.53 3.09 -2.30
CA THR A 180 -4.58 2.22 -2.87
C THR A 180 -5.81 2.30 -1.98
N ILE A 181 -6.98 2.45 -2.59
CA ILE A 181 -8.26 2.47 -1.91
C ILE A 181 -9.18 1.39 -2.49
N VAL A 182 -10.14 0.93 -1.69
CA VAL A 182 -11.12 -0.06 -2.10
C VAL A 182 -12.51 0.47 -1.80
N ASP A 183 -13.39 0.52 -2.78
CA ASP A 183 -14.78 0.90 -2.56
C ASP A 183 -15.48 -0.14 -1.67
N SER A 184 -16.15 0.31 -0.61
CA SER A 184 -16.87 -0.58 0.31
C SER A 184 -18.05 -1.28 -0.37
N GLN A 185 -18.72 -0.61 -1.32
CA GLN A 185 -19.93 -1.14 -1.95
C GLN A 185 -19.63 -2.10 -3.09
N THR A 186 -18.79 -1.69 -4.04
CA THR A 186 -18.47 -2.50 -5.23
C THR A 186 -17.27 -3.41 -5.01
N GLY A 187 -16.48 -3.19 -3.96
CA GLY A 187 -15.21 -3.88 -3.74
C GLY A 187 -14.16 -3.57 -4.79
N GLN A 188 -14.36 -2.57 -5.66
CA GLN A 188 -13.40 -2.21 -6.69
C GLN A 188 -12.17 -1.54 -6.09
N ILE A 189 -11.00 -1.91 -6.60
CA ILE A 189 -9.71 -1.36 -6.20
C ILE A 189 -9.38 -0.18 -7.12
N TYR A 190 -8.96 0.93 -6.52
CA TYR A 190 -8.50 2.14 -7.23
C TYR A 190 -7.14 2.58 -6.68
N ARG A 191 -6.34 3.18 -7.55
CA ARG A 191 -5.08 3.81 -7.17
C ARG A 191 -5.25 5.33 -7.13
N VAL A 192 -4.79 5.94 -6.04
CA VAL A 192 -4.75 7.38 -5.90
C VAL A 192 -3.52 7.89 -6.64
N LEU A 193 -3.71 8.65 -7.71
CA LEU A 193 -2.61 9.21 -8.49
C LEU A 193 -1.97 10.37 -7.74
N GLN A 194 -2.78 11.35 -7.36
CA GLN A 194 -2.32 12.57 -6.70
C GLN A 194 -3.45 13.20 -5.89
N ARG A 195 -3.06 14.07 -4.96
CA ARG A 195 -3.96 15.00 -4.31
C ARG A 195 -4.01 16.29 -5.10
N ASP A 196 -5.16 16.96 -5.06
CA ASP A 196 -5.27 18.30 -5.59
C ASP A 196 -4.45 19.26 -4.70
N THR A 197 -3.69 20.16 -5.33
CA THR A 197 -2.88 21.17 -4.62
C THR A 197 -3.74 22.26 -4.04
N ASP A 198 -4.86 22.57 -4.70
CA ASP A 198 -5.73 23.70 -4.34
C ASP A 198 -6.85 23.26 -3.39
N ALA A 199 -7.15 21.96 -3.37
CA ALA A 199 -8.15 21.34 -2.51
C ALA A 199 -7.58 20.11 -1.81
N SER A 200 -7.01 20.30 -0.61
CA SER A 200 -6.35 19.24 0.16
C SER A 200 -7.25 18.07 0.56
N ASN A 201 -8.57 18.19 0.44
CA ASN A 201 -9.54 17.14 0.66
C ASN A 201 -9.86 16.33 -0.60
N THR A 202 -9.37 16.74 -1.77
CA THR A 202 -9.71 16.14 -3.07
C THR A 202 -8.53 15.38 -3.63
N PHE A 203 -8.81 14.22 -4.23
CA PHE A 203 -7.80 13.36 -4.83
C PHE A 203 -8.30 12.76 -6.15
N VAL A 204 -7.35 12.42 -7.00
CA VAL A 204 -7.57 11.91 -8.35
C VAL A 204 -7.27 10.41 -8.40
N LEU A 205 -8.18 9.65 -8.98
CA LEU A 205 -8.08 8.22 -9.20
C LEU A 205 -7.42 7.88 -10.54
N ASP A 206 -6.92 6.65 -10.64
CA ASP A 206 -6.37 6.09 -11.87
C ASP A 206 -7.42 5.79 -12.95
N LYS A 207 -8.69 5.66 -12.56
CA LYS A 207 -9.84 5.40 -13.42
C LYS A 207 -11.10 6.09 -12.90
N ASN A 208 -12.12 6.19 -13.74
CA ASN A 208 -13.40 6.79 -13.37
C ASN A 208 -14.05 6.05 -12.21
N TRP A 209 -14.61 6.80 -11.27
CA TRP A 209 -15.34 6.28 -10.13
C TRP A 209 -16.65 5.62 -10.56
N GLN A 210 -16.86 4.38 -10.13
CA GLN A 210 -18.07 3.61 -10.41
C GLN A 210 -18.91 3.32 -9.16
N GLY A 211 -18.51 3.85 -8.01
CA GLY A 211 -19.26 3.68 -6.76
C GLY A 211 -20.38 4.72 -6.60
N ALA A 212 -21.00 4.74 -5.42
CA ALA A 212 -22.05 5.71 -5.09
C ALA A 212 -21.54 7.17 -5.10
N THR A 213 -22.47 8.11 -5.25
CA THR A 213 -22.20 9.57 -5.21
C THR A 213 -21.66 10.02 -3.86
N SER A 214 -22.08 9.36 -2.78
CA SER A 214 -21.55 9.47 -1.43
C SER A 214 -21.42 8.06 -0.87
N GLY A 215 -20.28 7.76 -0.26
CA GLY A 215 -19.98 6.42 0.20
C GLY A 215 -18.75 6.34 1.08
N THR A 216 -18.23 5.13 1.22
CA THR A 216 -17.09 4.85 2.08
C THR A 216 -16.08 4.03 1.30
N VAL A 217 -14.82 4.42 1.39
CA VAL A 217 -13.69 3.67 0.84
C VAL A 217 -12.82 3.15 1.98
N TRP A 218 -12.17 2.03 1.75
CA TRP A 218 -11.22 1.44 2.67
C TRP A 218 -9.80 1.76 2.22
N VAL A 219 -9.00 2.23 3.17
CA VAL A 219 -7.58 2.55 2.96
C VAL A 219 -6.78 2.06 4.15
N VAL A 220 -5.54 1.64 3.94
CA VAL A 220 -4.61 1.44 5.05
C VAL A 220 -3.84 2.76 5.26
N PRO A 221 -4.14 3.53 6.31
CA PRO A 221 -3.52 4.83 6.53
C PRO A 221 -2.05 4.72 6.94
N PRO A 222 -1.28 5.82 6.82
CA PRO A 222 0.06 5.88 7.39
C PRO A 222 0.01 5.90 8.93
N PRO A 223 1.13 5.62 9.62
CA PRO A 223 1.21 5.72 11.07
C PRO A 223 0.91 7.13 11.60
N ILE A 224 0.36 7.20 12.82
CA ILE A 224 0.24 8.44 13.61
C ILE A 224 1.66 8.93 13.93
N GLY A 225 1.99 10.16 13.54
CA GLY A 225 3.35 10.72 13.61
C GLY A 225 4.09 10.74 12.26
N GLY A 226 3.46 10.22 11.20
CA GLY A 226 4.00 10.26 9.84
C GLY A 226 4.89 9.06 9.51
N GLY A 227 5.30 8.98 8.24
CA GLY A 227 6.14 7.90 7.74
C GLY A 227 5.73 7.42 6.35
N LYS A 228 6.38 6.35 5.89
CA LYS A 228 6.07 5.72 4.60
C LYS A 228 4.73 4.98 4.68
N TYR A 229 3.96 5.00 3.58
CA TYR A 229 2.74 4.21 3.49
C TYR A 229 3.02 2.73 3.75
N PRO A 230 2.27 2.13 4.70
CA PRO A 230 2.50 0.75 5.05
C PRO A 230 2.05 -0.19 3.93
N CYS A 231 0.94 0.13 3.25
CA CYS A 231 0.35 -0.69 2.20
C CYS A 231 1.31 -0.86 1.02
N ILE A 232 1.59 -2.11 0.67
CA ILE A 232 2.45 -2.49 -0.45
C ILE A 232 1.59 -2.84 -1.67
N ALA A 233 0.56 -3.65 -1.44
CA ALA A 233 -0.32 -4.17 -2.49
C ALA A 233 -1.65 -4.61 -1.89
N VAL A 234 -2.66 -4.64 -2.75
CA VAL A 234 -4.01 -5.14 -2.45
C VAL A 234 -4.34 -6.22 -3.46
N TYR A 235 -4.81 -7.36 -2.96
CA TYR A 235 -5.19 -8.52 -3.77
C TYR A 235 -6.64 -8.87 -3.47
N GLN A 236 -7.34 -9.42 -4.44
CA GLN A 236 -8.74 -9.78 -4.30
C GLN A 236 -9.01 -11.15 -4.89
N LYS A 237 -9.83 -11.94 -4.20
CA LYS A 237 -10.24 -13.28 -4.64
C LYS A 237 -11.67 -13.57 -4.21
N LEU A 238 -12.39 -14.33 -5.03
CA LEU A 238 -13.66 -14.94 -4.64
C LEU A 238 -13.36 -16.30 -4.00
N ILE A 239 -13.85 -16.51 -2.78
CA ILE A 239 -13.69 -17.75 -2.03
C ILE A 239 -15.07 -18.34 -1.79
N ALA A 240 -15.24 -19.62 -2.16
CA ALA A 240 -16.40 -20.41 -1.79
C ALA A 240 -16.17 -21.06 -0.43
N PHE A 241 -17.14 -20.87 0.48
CA PHE A 241 -17.18 -21.51 1.80
C PHE A 241 -18.20 -22.65 1.83
#